data_AF-W6LH52-F1
#
_entry.id   AF-W6LH52-F1
#
_cell.length_a   1.000
_cell.length_b   1.000
_cell.length_c   1.000
_cell.angle_alpha   90.00
_cell.angle_beta   90.00
_cell.angle_gamma   90.00
#
_symmetry.space_group_name_H-M   'P 1'
#
loop_
_entity.id
_entity.type
_entity.pdbx_description
1 polymer ?
#
loop_
_entity_poly.entity_id
_entity_poly.type
_entity_poly.pdbx_seq_one_letter_code
_entity_poly.pdbx_strand_id
1 'polypeptide(L)'
;MRGTNRVFFNSDSTIRPLTALETEQKVSNQKTTLNTVDELKQQLDLSNLRVIAAVGLEELMLVTLPILVLTATMLEKSGHHERAVGFVHLMENSANMMYGMNSPEHDFLVSLRNLCTVKL
;
A
#
# COMPACT_ATOMS: atom_id res chain seq x y z
N MET A 1 -14.25 38.67 -43.35
CA MET A 1 -12.91 38.18 -43.76
C MET A 1 -11.99 38.21 -42.54
N ARG A 2 -11.70 37.05 -41.95
CA ARG A 2 -10.71 36.89 -40.87
C ARG A 2 -9.78 35.77 -41.30
N GLY A 3 -8.53 36.13 -41.61
CA GLY A 3 -7.48 35.20 -41.97
C GLY A 3 -6.96 34.48 -40.74
N THR A 4 -7.00 33.16 -40.77
CA THR A 4 -6.24 32.31 -39.85
C THR A 4 -4.95 31.91 -40.55
N ASN A 5 -3.84 32.55 -40.17
CA ASN A 5 -2.50 32.12 -40.56
C ASN A 5 -2.24 30.73 -39.99
N ARG A 6 -2.26 29.72 -40.86
CA ARG A 6 -1.77 28.37 -40.55
C ARG A 6 -0.25 28.41 -40.61
N VAL A 7 0.39 28.29 -39.46
CA VAL A 7 1.82 28.02 -39.35
C VAL A 7 2.03 26.54 -39.70
N PHE A 8 2.71 26.27 -40.81
CA PHE A 8 3.16 24.94 -41.17
C PHE A 8 4.47 24.66 -40.44
N PHE A 9 4.46 23.69 -39.53
CA PHE A 9 5.69 23.06 -39.08
C PHE A 9 5.94 21.87 -40.01
N ASN A 10 6.87 22.05 -40.95
CA ASN A 10 7.45 20.95 -41.70
C ASN A 10 8.36 20.16 -40.74
N SER A 11 7.91 18.99 -40.32
CA SER A 11 8.79 17.93 -39.84
C SER A 11 8.67 16.74 -40.78
N ASP A 12 9.76 16.45 -41.47
CA ASP A 12 9.98 15.23 -42.27
C ASP A 12 9.94 13.99 -41.37
N SER A 13 8.73 13.60 -40.99
CA SER A 13 8.43 12.23 -40.63
C SER A 13 7.36 11.79 -41.62
N THR A 14 7.68 10.80 -42.43
CA THR A 14 6.70 10.10 -43.24
C THR A 14 5.66 9.51 -42.28
N ILE A 15 4.56 10.25 -42.08
CA ILE A 15 3.39 9.77 -41.35
C ILE A 15 2.79 8.68 -42.22
N ARG A 16 3.29 7.45 -42.08
CA ARG A 16 2.59 6.28 -42.60
C ARG A 16 1.26 6.25 -41.86
N PRO A 17 0.10 6.33 -42.56
CA PRO A 17 -1.18 6.17 -41.89
C PRO A 17 -1.17 4.80 -41.24
N LEU A 18 -1.34 4.78 -39.91
CA LEU A 18 -1.54 3.56 -39.16
C LEU A 18 -2.72 2.83 -39.82
N THR A 19 -2.52 1.56 -40.16
CA THR A 19 -3.61 0.74 -40.67
C THR A 19 -4.72 0.67 -39.61
N ALA A 20 -5.97 0.46 -40.04
CA ALA A 20 -7.13 0.45 -39.12
C ALA A 20 -6.87 -0.44 -37.88
N LEU A 21 -6.18 -1.57 -38.07
CA LEU A 21 -5.77 -2.49 -37.02
C LEU A 21 -4.83 -1.86 -35.97
N GLU A 22 -3.81 -1.11 -36.41
CA GLU A 22 -2.84 -0.45 -35.53
C GLU A 22 -3.49 0.72 -34.77
N THR A 23 -4.49 1.35 -35.38
CA THR A 23 -5.29 2.42 -34.78
C THR A 23 -6.22 1.86 -33.69
N GLU A 24 -6.89 0.75 -33.96
CA GLU A 24 -7.75 0.04 -33.00
C GLU A 24 -6.95 -0.49 -31.80
N GLN A 25 -5.78 -1.08 -32.04
CA GLN A 25 -4.92 -1.58 -30.98
C GLN A 25 -4.38 -0.45 -30.09
N LYS A 26 -4.04 0.70 -30.68
CA LYS A 26 -3.60 1.88 -29.93
C LYS A 26 -4.73 2.49 -29.10
N VAL A 27 -5.94 2.59 -29.65
CA VAL A 27 -7.15 3.07 -28.94
C VAL A 27 -7.56 2.09 -27.83
N SER A 28 -7.47 0.79 -28.07
CA SER A 28 -7.74 -0.26 -27.08
C SER A 28 -6.76 -0.16 -25.92
N ASN A 29 -5.45 -0.12 -26.20
CA ASN A 29 -4.43 0.02 -25.17
C ASN A 29 -4.62 1.31 -24.37
N GLN A 30 -4.95 2.42 -25.04
CA GLN A 30 -5.19 3.71 -24.38
C GLN A 30 -6.43 3.69 -23.48
N LYS A 31 -7.51 2.99 -23.86
CA LYS A 31 -8.68 2.74 -23.00
C LYS A 31 -8.33 1.90 -21.78
N THR A 32 -7.53 0.84 -21.95
CA THR A 32 -7.09 0.00 -20.83
C THR A 32 -6.23 0.80 -19.84
N THR A 33 -5.34 1.67 -20.32
CA THR A 33 -4.56 2.58 -19.47
C THR A 33 -5.43 3.62 -18.78
N LEU A 34 -6.48 4.13 -19.44
CA LEU A 34 -7.40 5.11 -18.85
C LEU A 34 -8.23 4.48 -17.72
N ASN A 35 -8.74 3.27 -17.94
CA ASN A 35 -9.50 2.52 -16.94
C ASN A 35 -8.65 2.21 -15.70
N THR A 36 -7.38 1.82 -15.88
CA THR A 36 -6.46 1.58 -14.75
C THR A 36 -6.14 2.85 -13.96
N VAL A 37 -6.03 4.00 -14.63
CA VAL A 37 -5.83 5.30 -13.95
C VAL A 37 -7.07 5.72 -13.17
N ASP A 38 -8.27 5.50 -13.70
CA ASP A 38 -9.51 5.83 -13.01
C ASP A 38 -9.78 4.88 -11.82
N GLU A 39 -9.46 3.59 -11.95
CA GLU A 39 -9.47 2.63 -10.84
C GLU A 39 -8.48 3.03 -9.73
N LEU A 40 -7.24 3.40 -10.08
CA LEU A 40 -6.24 3.87 -9.12
C LEU A 40 -6.68 5.16 -8.42
N LYS A 41 -7.27 6.11 -9.16
CA LYS A 41 -7.84 7.34 -8.55
C LYS A 41 -8.97 7.03 -7.59
N GLN A 42 -9.81 6.05 -7.91
CA GLN A 42 -10.90 5.63 -7.05
C GLN A 42 -10.39 4.93 -5.78
N GLN A 43 -9.28 4.19 -5.88
CA GLN A 43 -8.59 3.59 -4.73
C GLN A 43 -7.82 4.63 -3.89
N LEU A 44 -7.32 5.70 -4.50
CA LEU A 44 -6.62 6.81 -3.85
C LEU A 44 -7.55 7.97 -3.47
N ASP A 45 -8.86 7.80 -3.61
CA ASP A 45 -9.83 8.84 -3.32
C ASP A 45 -9.86 9.13 -1.81
N LEU A 46 -9.10 10.14 -1.40
CA LEU A 46 -9.04 10.65 -0.03
C LEU A 46 -10.35 11.33 0.42
N SER A 47 -11.39 11.41 -0.42
CA SER A 47 -12.73 11.77 0.03
C SER A 47 -13.52 10.57 0.56
N ASN A 48 -13.07 9.35 0.25
CA ASN A 48 -13.65 8.12 0.75
C ASN A 48 -13.16 7.83 2.18
N LEU A 49 -13.97 8.18 3.17
CA LEU A 49 -13.69 7.94 4.59
C LEU A 49 -13.33 6.48 4.92
N ARG A 50 -13.82 5.50 4.15
CA ARG A 50 -13.47 4.08 4.36
C ARG A 50 -12.04 3.77 3.97
N VAL A 51 -11.55 4.36 2.88
CA VAL A 51 -10.16 4.23 2.42
C VAL A 51 -9.22 4.89 3.43
N ILE A 52 -9.55 6.11 3.87
CA ILE A 52 -8.78 6.80 4.91
C ILE A 52 -8.75 5.99 6.21
N ALA A 53 -9.88 5.43 6.64
CA ALA A 53 -9.95 4.62 7.85
C ALA A 53 -9.12 3.34 7.74
N ALA A 54 -9.13 2.67 6.58
CA ALA A 54 -8.34 1.48 6.34
C ALA A 54 -6.83 1.77 6.36
N VAL A 55 -6.38 2.76 5.57
CA VAL A 55 -4.97 3.18 5.51
C VAL A 55 -4.51 3.71 6.87
N GLY A 56 -5.33 4.54 7.53
CA GLY A 56 -5.01 5.08 8.85
C GLY A 56 -4.91 4.00 9.92
N LEU A 57 -5.76 2.97 9.87
CA LEU A 57 -5.63 1.80 10.75
C LEU A 57 -4.36 1.03 10.44
N GLU A 58 -4.05 0.77 9.17
CA GLU A 58 -2.84 0.06 8.75
C GLU A 58 -1.55 0.74 9.24
N GLU A 59 -1.42 2.05 9.02
CA GLU A 59 -0.29 2.86 9.48
C GLU A 59 -0.19 2.87 11.02
N LEU A 60 -1.32 3.02 11.71
CA LEU A 60 -1.36 2.98 13.17
C LEU A 60 -0.89 1.63 13.71
N MET A 61 -1.31 0.54 13.08
CA MET A 61 -0.97 -0.82 13.50
C MET A 61 0.50 -1.15 13.22
N LEU A 62 1.05 -0.66 12.11
CA LEU A 62 2.46 -0.83 11.76
C LEU A 62 3.40 -0.26 12.84
N VAL A 63 3.01 0.85 13.47
CA VAL A 63 3.75 1.46 14.59
C VAL A 63 3.40 0.81 15.94
N THR A 64 2.12 0.51 16.17
CA THR A 64 1.64 0.04 17.47
C THR A 64 2.07 -1.40 17.77
N LEU A 65 2.07 -2.29 16.77
CA LEU A 65 2.39 -3.71 16.97
C LEU A 65 3.81 -3.95 17.50
N PRO A 66 4.87 -3.33 16.95
CA PRO A 66 6.21 -3.39 17.53
C PRO A 66 6.28 -2.86 18.97
N ILE A 67 5.53 -1.80 19.29
CA ILE A 67 5.47 -1.24 20.65
C ILE A 67 4.86 -2.24 21.62
N LEU A 68 3.83 -3.00 21.21
CA LEU A 68 3.25 -4.06 22.04
C LEU A 68 4.28 -5.16 22.34
N VAL A 69 5.11 -5.55 21.36
CA VAL A 69 6.20 -6.52 21.56
C VAL A 69 7.23 -6.01 22.57
N LEU A 70 7.67 -4.77 22.44
CA LEU A 70 8.62 -4.15 23.37
C LEU A 70 8.02 -4.04 24.79
N THR A 71 6.77 -3.61 24.89
CA THR A 71 6.06 -3.48 26.17
C THR A 71 5.92 -4.82 26.86
N ALA A 72 5.52 -5.87 26.13
CA ALA A 72 5.46 -7.23 26.66
C ALA A 72 6.82 -7.68 27.22
N THR A 73 7.90 -7.46 26.46
CA THR A 73 9.26 -7.84 26.89
C THR A 73 9.70 -7.06 28.14
N MET A 74 9.41 -5.76 28.21
CA MET A 74 9.74 -4.95 29.38
C MET A 74 8.97 -5.42 30.62
N LEU A 75 7.67 -5.69 30.48
CA LEU A 75 6.84 -6.22 31.56
C LEU A 75 7.34 -7.58 32.04
N GLU A 76 7.77 -8.45 31.13
CA GLU A 76 8.36 -9.74 31.46
C GLU A 76 9.65 -9.58 32.27
N LYS A 77 10.55 -8.69 31.83
CA LYS A 77 11.81 -8.39 32.56
C LYS A 77 11.56 -7.75 33.92
N SER A 78 10.47 -7.01 34.09
CA SER A 78 10.04 -6.44 35.37
C SER A 78 9.27 -7.41 36.27
N GLY A 79 9.08 -8.67 35.86
CA GLY A 79 8.35 -9.69 36.63
C GLY A 79 6.83 -9.59 36.56
N HIS A 80 6.28 -8.75 35.69
CA HIS A 80 4.84 -8.60 35.47
C HIS A 80 4.33 -9.57 34.39
N HIS A 81 4.48 -10.87 34.63
CA HIS A 81 4.24 -11.91 33.61
C HIS A 81 2.80 -11.94 33.07
N GLU A 82 1.78 -11.82 33.93
CA GLU A 82 0.38 -11.81 33.47
C GLU A 82 0.09 -10.65 32.50
N ARG A 83 0.64 -9.47 32.79
CA ARG A 83 0.49 -8.31 31.91
C ARG A 83 1.24 -8.53 30.60
N ALA A 84 2.47 -9.05 30.66
CA ALA A 84 3.24 -9.36 29.46
C ALA A 84 2.47 -10.29 28.51
N VAL A 85 1.86 -11.36 29.04
CA VAL A 85 1.01 -12.28 28.26
C VAL A 85 -0.16 -11.55 27.61
N GLY A 86 -0.82 -10.64 28.32
CA GLY A 86 -1.91 -9.83 27.76
C GLY A 86 -1.48 -8.99 26.56
N PHE A 87 -0.29 -8.38 26.62
CA PHE A 87 0.27 -7.61 25.51
C PHE A 87 0.69 -8.48 24.32
N VAL A 88 1.25 -9.67 24.57
CA VAL A 88 1.57 -10.64 23.50
C VAL A 88 0.28 -11.07 22.79
N HIS A 89 -0.76 -11.39 23.54
CA HIS A 89 -2.03 -11.84 22.96
C HIS A 89 -2.71 -10.72 22.15
N LEU A 90 -2.65 -9.48 22.65
CA LEU A 90 -3.15 -8.31 21.91
C LEU A 90 -2.38 -8.12 20.60
N MET A 91 -1.05 -8.28 20.61
CA MET A 91 -0.21 -8.22 19.42
C MET A 91 -0.58 -9.31 18.41
N GLU A 92 -0.72 -10.56 18.84
CA GLU A 92 -1.06 -11.69 17.97
C GLU A 92 -2.43 -11.53 17.32
N ASN A 93 -3.46 -11.17 18.11
CA ASN A 93 -4.82 -10.95 17.59
C ASN A 93 -4.85 -9.80 16.58
N SER A 94 -4.12 -8.73 16.88
CA SER A 94 -4.03 -7.54 16.04
C SER A 94 -3.30 -7.83 14.72
N ALA A 95 -2.16 -8.52 14.78
CA ALA A 95 -1.39 -8.90 13.60
C ALA A 95 -2.18 -9.86 12.71
N ASN A 96 -2.87 -10.84 13.31
CA ASN A 96 -3.71 -11.77 12.56
C ASN A 96 -4.89 -11.07 11.89
N MET A 97 -5.52 -10.10 12.55
CA MET A 97 -6.62 -9.32 11.97
C MET A 97 -6.16 -8.47 10.78
N MET A 98 -4.97 -7.87 10.87
CA MET A 98 -4.48 -6.92 9.87
C MET A 98 -3.80 -7.59 8.69
N TYR A 99 -2.93 -8.56 8.96
CA TYR A 99 -2.03 -9.14 7.95
C TYR A 99 -2.24 -10.64 7.74
N GLY A 100 -2.79 -11.33 8.75
CA GLY A 100 -2.94 -12.79 8.78
C GLY A 100 -1.68 -13.49 9.31
N MET A 101 -1.85 -14.71 9.84
CA MET A 101 -0.76 -15.45 10.49
C MET A 101 0.39 -15.88 9.57
N ASN A 102 0.23 -15.81 8.24
CA ASN A 102 1.26 -16.21 7.27
C ASN A 102 1.91 -15.00 6.58
N SER A 103 1.76 -13.81 7.17
CA SER A 103 2.26 -12.58 6.58
C SER A 103 3.72 -12.31 7.01
N PRO A 104 4.52 -11.65 6.15
CA PRO A 104 5.87 -11.19 6.52
C PRO A 104 5.87 -10.27 7.74
N GLU A 105 4.83 -9.45 7.92
CA GLU A 105 4.65 -8.55 9.06
C GLU A 105 4.49 -9.34 10.36
N HIS A 106 3.75 -10.46 10.33
CA HIS A 106 3.63 -11.33 11.49
C HIS A 106 4.98 -11.98 11.85
N ASP A 107 5.69 -12.52 10.86
CA ASP A 107 7.02 -13.11 11.03
C ASP A 107 8.03 -12.10 11.59
N PHE A 108 7.95 -10.85 11.15
CA PHE A 108 8.75 -9.75 11.69
C PHE A 108 8.48 -9.52 13.17
N LEU A 109 7.22 -9.47 13.60
CA LEU A 109 6.85 -9.28 15.02
C LEU A 109 7.32 -10.44 15.90
N VAL A 110 7.22 -11.67 15.40
CA VAL A 110 7.76 -12.86 16.09
C VAL A 110 9.27 -12.78 16.21
N SER A 111 9.97 -12.39 15.14
CA SER A 111 11.42 -12.23 15.12
C SER A 111 11.88 -11.13 16.09
N LEU A 112 11.17 -10.00 16.14
CA LEU A 112 11.43 -8.91 17.08
C LEU A 112 11.27 -9.38 18.54
N ARG A 113 10.19 -10.11 18.85
CA ARG A 113 9.98 -10.70 20.18
C ARG A 113 11.16 -11.58 20.57
N ASN A 114 11.55 -12.49 19.68
CA ASN A 114 12.64 -13.41 19.93
C ASN A 114 13.94 -12.64 20.22
N LEU A 115 14.27 -11.64 19.41
CA LEU A 115 15.44 -10.77 19.62
C LEU A 115 15.42 -10.10 21.00
N CYS A 116 14.27 -9.60 21.44
CA CYS A 116 14.13 -8.92 22.73
C CYS A 116 14.29 -9.85 23.95
N THR A 117 14.06 -11.16 23.76
CA THR A 117 14.17 -12.21 24.79
C THR A 117 15.56 -12.85 24.88
N VAL A 118 16.40 -12.75 23.84
CA VAL A 118 17.79 -13.24 23.92
C VAL A 118 18.56 -12.39 24.95
N LYS A 119 19.06 -13.05 26.00
CA LYS A 119 19.99 -12.42 26.95
C LYS A 119 21.37 -12.34 26.29
N LEU A 120 21.87 -11.13 26.06
CA LEU A 120 23.28 -10.85 25.73
C LEU A 120 24.14 -10.97 26.99
#